data_AF-A0A1V2NG48-F1
#
_entry.id   AF-A0A1V2NG48-F1
#
_cell.length_a   1.000
_cell.length_b   1.000
_cell.length_c   1.000
_cell.angle_alpha   90.00
_cell.angle_beta   90.00
_cell.angle_gamma   90.00
#
_symmetry.space_group_name_H-M   'P 1'
#
loop_
_entity.id
_entity.type
_entity.pdbx_description
1 polymer ?
#
loop_
_entity_poly.entity_id
_entity_poly.type
_entity_poly.pdbx_seq_one_letter_code
_entity_poly.pdbx_strand_id
1 'polypeptide(L)'
;MPSGTRPLPGPLSIEVARILAASVRANDVAQADVAAAAGMSASQLSRILAGLKPLTLDQLDALCTALGDDVVQIISEADASTRAATHADNVSPFRRRNVGTPAQDVGDLAAVARPADPEPTDEQPSYDDPS
;
A
#
# COMPACT_ATOMS: atom_id res chain seq x y z
N MET A 1 38.33 25.12 5.61
CA MET A 1 37.91 24.19 4.55
C MET A 1 36.45 24.48 4.22
N PRO A 2 36.04 24.54 2.95
CA PRO A 2 34.63 24.78 2.62
C PRO A 2 33.83 23.54 3.01
N SER A 3 33.05 23.63 4.08
CA SER A 3 32.03 22.63 4.42
C SER A 3 30.84 22.83 3.49
N GLY A 4 30.95 22.31 2.27
CA GLY A 4 29.77 22.15 1.41
C GLY A 4 28.76 21.27 2.14
N THR A 5 27.55 21.78 2.36
CA THR A 5 26.42 20.99 2.84
C THR A 5 26.29 19.76 1.96
N ARG A 6 26.52 18.56 2.50
CA ARG A 6 26.33 17.34 1.72
C ARG A 6 24.87 17.29 1.29
N PRO A 7 24.59 17.20 -0.02
CA PRO A 7 23.22 17.12 -0.48
C PRO A 7 22.57 15.86 0.09
N LEU A 8 21.35 16.02 0.58
CA LEU A 8 20.51 14.89 0.97
C LEU A 8 20.23 14.03 -0.28
N PRO A 9 20.18 12.70 -0.14
CA PRO A 9 19.80 11.83 -1.26
C PRO A 9 18.43 12.20 -1.82
N GLY A 10 18.34 12.29 -3.15
CA GLY A 10 17.07 12.53 -3.82
C GLY A 10 16.17 11.28 -3.83
N PRO A 11 14.90 11.41 -4.25
CA PRO A 11 13.93 10.31 -4.25
C PRO A 11 14.41 9.05 -4.98
N LEU A 12 14.97 9.22 -6.19
CA LEU A 12 15.53 8.11 -6.96
C LEU A 12 16.65 7.39 -6.20
N SER A 13 17.56 8.13 -5.55
CA SER A 13 18.67 7.53 -4.79
C SER A 13 18.16 6.76 -3.57
N ILE A 14 17.11 7.24 -2.91
CA ILE A 14 16.47 6.54 -1.79
C ILE A 14 15.85 5.23 -2.28
N GLU A 15 15.18 5.27 -3.43
CA GLU A 15 14.54 4.08 -3.99
C GLU A 15 15.56 3.03 -4.46
N VAL A 16 16.65 3.46 -5.10
CA VAL A 16 17.79 2.57 -5.41
C VAL A 16 18.33 1.93 -4.12
N ALA A 17 18.53 2.72 -3.05
CA ALA A 17 18.99 2.18 -1.77
C ALA A 17 18.01 1.15 -1.17
N ARG A 18 16.70 1.35 -1.32
CA ARG A 18 15.66 0.42 -0.89
C ARG A 18 15.76 -0.92 -1.63
N ILE A 19 15.91 -0.88 -2.95
CA ILE A 19 16.03 -2.07 -3.80
C ILE A 19 17.32 -2.83 -3.46
N LEU A 20 18.46 -2.13 -3.37
CA LEU A 20 19.73 -2.74 -2.95
C LEU A 20 19.63 -3.39 -1.56
N ALA A 21 18.97 -2.74 -0.61
CA ALA A 21 18.76 -3.31 0.72
C ALA A 21 17.91 -4.59 0.67
N ALA A 22 16.96 -4.67 -0.26
CA ALA A 22 16.18 -5.90 -0.49
C ALA A 22 17.05 -6.99 -1.13
N SER A 23 17.88 -6.65 -2.12
CA SER A 23 18.81 -7.59 -2.75
C SER A 23 19.82 -8.18 -1.76
N VAL A 24 20.42 -7.36 -0.88
CA VAL A 24 21.31 -7.83 0.19
C VAL A 24 20.63 -8.87 1.08
N ARG A 25 19.36 -8.64 1.45
CA ARG A 25 18.59 -9.59 2.26
C ARG A 25 18.23 -10.87 1.49
N ALA A 26 17.95 -10.76 0.20
CA ALA A 26 17.56 -11.90 -0.63
C ALA A 26 18.71 -12.87 -0.91
N ASN A 27 19.94 -12.34 -1.00
CA ASN A 27 21.15 -13.12 -1.25
C ASN A 27 21.73 -13.82 0.00
N ASP A 28 21.16 -13.60 1.19
CA ASP A 28 21.64 -14.13 2.48
C ASP A 28 23.15 -13.85 2.74
N VAL A 29 23.65 -12.75 2.19
CA VAL A 29 25.05 -12.32 2.35
C VAL A 29 25.17 -11.32 3.50
N ALA A 30 26.26 -11.42 4.25
CA ALA A 30 26.53 -10.44 5.28
C ALA A 30 26.82 -9.07 4.65
N GLN A 31 26.17 -8.03 5.18
CA GLN A 31 26.36 -6.66 4.70
C GLN A 31 27.82 -6.20 4.76
N ALA A 32 28.60 -6.71 5.72
CA ALA A 32 30.03 -6.42 5.82
C ALA A 32 30.83 -6.95 4.62
N ASP A 33 30.47 -8.14 4.12
CA ASP A 33 31.15 -8.76 2.99
C ASP A 33 30.82 -8.04 1.69
N VAL A 34 29.54 -7.64 1.51
CA VAL A 34 29.11 -6.80 0.38
C VAL A 34 29.83 -5.45 0.41
N ALA A 35 29.97 -4.83 1.59
CA ALA A 35 30.71 -3.57 1.72
C ALA A 35 32.18 -3.75 1.33
N ALA A 36 32.83 -4.81 1.79
CA ALA A 36 34.23 -5.10 1.46
C ALA A 36 34.41 -5.35 -0.04
N ALA A 37 33.53 -6.14 -0.65
CA ALA A 37 33.53 -6.40 -2.09
C ALA A 37 33.34 -5.12 -2.92
N ALA A 38 32.52 -4.19 -2.45
CA ALA A 38 32.30 -2.89 -3.09
C ALA A 38 33.35 -1.82 -2.72
N GLY A 39 34.41 -2.17 -1.96
CA GLY A 39 35.46 -1.21 -1.56
C GLY A 39 34.99 -0.14 -0.57
N MET A 40 33.99 -0.44 0.26
CA MET A 40 33.32 0.48 1.18
C MET A 40 33.49 0.04 2.64
N SER A 41 33.40 0.98 3.57
CA SER A 41 33.21 0.61 4.98
C SER A 41 31.77 0.14 5.23
N ALA A 42 31.59 -0.81 6.16
CA ALA A 42 30.27 -1.29 6.55
C ALA A 42 29.35 -0.15 7.05
N SER A 43 29.91 0.82 7.77
CA SER A 43 29.20 2.02 8.24
C SER A 43 28.77 2.94 7.09
N GLN A 44 29.58 3.03 6.02
CA GLN A 44 29.18 3.76 4.82
C GLN A 44 28.04 3.04 4.10
N LEU A 45 28.15 1.73 3.89
CA LEU A 45 27.10 0.95 3.23
C LEU A 45 25.78 1.04 4.01
N SER A 46 25.81 0.89 5.34
CA SER A 46 24.64 1.02 6.21
C SER A 46 23.92 2.35 6.00
N ARG A 47 24.67 3.47 5.94
CA ARG A 47 24.08 4.78 5.68
C ARG A 47 23.50 4.92 4.28
N ILE A 48 24.12 4.29 3.27
CA ILE A 48 23.61 4.31 1.90
C ILE A 48 22.30 3.53 1.83
N LEU A 49 22.27 2.30 2.35
CA LEU A 49 21.07 1.46 2.36
C LEU A 49 19.92 2.07 3.18
N ALA A 50 20.23 2.88 4.19
CA ALA A 50 19.24 3.64 4.94
C ALA A 50 18.77 4.93 4.23
N GLY A 51 19.28 5.25 3.03
CA GLY A 51 18.95 6.49 2.31
C GLY A 51 19.52 7.76 2.97
N LEU A 52 20.55 7.63 3.81
CA LEU A 52 21.15 8.74 4.59
C LEU A 52 22.46 9.27 4.00
N LYS A 53 22.94 8.67 2.91
CA LYS A 53 24.15 9.10 2.20
C LYS A 53 23.98 8.87 0.70
N PRO A 54 24.30 9.87 -0.15
CA PRO A 54 24.24 9.69 -1.60
C PRO A 54 25.30 8.68 -2.02
N LEU A 55 24.93 7.85 -2.99
CA LEU A 55 25.78 6.83 -3.59
C LEU A 55 26.25 7.34 -4.96
N THR A 56 27.49 7.05 -5.35
CA THR A 56 28.03 7.39 -6.69
C THR A 56 27.75 6.28 -7.70
N LEU A 57 27.80 6.57 -9.00
CA LEU A 57 27.61 5.52 -10.01
C LEU A 57 28.62 4.37 -9.87
N ASP A 58 29.89 4.68 -9.59
CA ASP A 58 30.91 3.65 -9.37
C ASP A 58 30.59 2.76 -8.15
N GLN A 59 30.01 3.35 -7.10
CA GLN A 59 29.59 2.59 -5.91
C GLN A 59 28.35 1.74 -6.21
N LEU A 60 27.44 2.23 -7.06
CA LEU A 60 26.30 1.45 -7.51
C LEU A 60 26.78 0.22 -8.29
N ASP A 61 27.63 0.44 -9.27
CA ASP A 61 28.16 -0.60 -10.15
C ASP A 61 28.90 -1.68 -9.36
N ALA A 62 29.73 -1.26 -8.41
CA ALA A 62 30.44 -2.18 -7.51
C ALA A 62 29.48 -2.99 -6.62
N LEU A 63 28.42 -2.36 -6.07
CA LEU A 63 27.41 -3.05 -5.27
C LEU A 63 26.59 -4.04 -6.11
N CYS A 64 26.15 -3.63 -7.30
CA CYS A 64 25.44 -4.48 -8.25
C CYS A 64 26.31 -5.69 -8.64
N THR A 65 27.58 -5.46 -8.98
CA THR A 65 28.54 -6.53 -9.28
C THR A 65 28.70 -7.50 -8.10
N ALA A 66 28.82 -6.99 -6.87
CA ALA A 66 28.96 -7.81 -5.67
C ALA A 66 27.70 -8.64 -5.36
N LEU A 67 26.51 -8.14 -5.72
CA LEU A 67 25.23 -8.80 -5.48
C LEU A 67 24.75 -9.65 -6.68
N GLY A 68 25.44 -9.58 -7.83
CA GLY A 68 25.00 -10.22 -9.07
C GLY A 68 23.80 -9.54 -9.73
N ASP A 69 23.54 -8.28 -9.39
CA ASP A 69 22.45 -7.47 -9.95
C ASP A 69 22.91 -6.68 -11.18
N ASP A 70 21.97 -6.34 -12.06
CA ASP A 70 22.21 -5.44 -13.20
C ASP A 70 21.91 -3.98 -12.84
N VAL A 71 22.88 -3.09 -13.07
CA VAL A 71 22.76 -1.67 -12.71
C VAL A 71 21.64 -0.96 -13.45
N VAL A 72 21.43 -1.30 -14.73
CA VAL A 72 20.38 -0.66 -15.56
C VAL A 72 19.01 -1.08 -15.07
N GLN A 73 18.83 -2.35 -14.73
CA GLN A 73 17.59 -2.88 -14.17
C GLN A 73 17.25 -2.20 -12.84
N ILE A 74 18.22 -2.08 -11.91
CA ILE A 74 18.02 -1.43 -10.61
C ILE A 74 17.58 0.02 -10.78
N ILE A 75 18.25 0.79 -11.65
CA ILE A 75 17.89 2.20 -11.90
C ILE A 75 16.51 2.30 -12.55
N SER A 76 16.21 1.41 -13.50
CA SER A 76 14.93 1.42 -14.21
C SER A 76 13.75 1.10 -13.29
N GLU A 77 13.91 0.12 -12.40
CA GLU A 77 12.91 -0.22 -11.38
C GLU A 77 12.71 0.90 -10.37
N ALA A 78 13.82 1.53 -9.94
CA ALA A 78 13.76 2.67 -9.02
C ALA A 78 13.07 3.88 -9.66
N ASP A 79 13.34 4.18 -10.93
CA ASP A 79 12.69 5.26 -11.66
C ASP A 79 11.20 5.00 -11.83
N ALA A 80 10.81 3.78 -12.24
CA ALA A 80 9.41 3.39 -12.36
C ALA A 80 8.65 3.55 -11.03
N SER A 81 9.26 3.11 -9.93
CA SER A 81 8.68 3.22 -8.58
C SER A 81 8.56 4.68 -8.11
N THR A 82 9.60 5.48 -8.36
CA THR A 82 9.62 6.92 -8.00
C THR A 82 8.57 7.71 -8.79
N ARG A 83 8.42 7.43 -10.09
CA ARG A 83 7.40 8.06 -10.94
C ARG A 83 5.99 7.65 -10.52
N ALA A 84 5.78 6.38 -10.17
CA ALA A 84 4.49 5.89 -9.69
C ALA A 84 4.07 6.58 -8.38
N ALA A 85 5.00 6.74 -7.43
CA ALA A 85 4.75 7.46 -6.18
C ALA A 85 4.41 8.94 -6.43
N THR A 86 5.17 9.61 -7.30
CA THR A 86 4.92 11.01 -7.68
C THR A 86 3.56 11.17 -8.37
N HIS A 87 3.18 10.23 -9.23
CA HIS A 87 1.88 10.25 -9.89
C HIS A 87 0.72 10.04 -8.89
N ALA A 88 0.90 9.15 -7.91
CA ALA A 88 -0.09 8.96 -6.84
C ALA A 88 -0.26 10.21 -5.98
N ASP A 89 0.81 10.95 -5.68
CA ASP A 89 0.74 12.21 -4.93
C ASP A 89 0.04 13.34 -5.71
N ASN A 90 0.19 13.36 -7.04
CA ASN A 90 -0.48 14.32 -7.91
C ASN A 90 -1.97 13.99 -8.15
N VAL A 91 -2.38 12.75 -7.92
CA VAL A 91 -3.79 12.37 -7.80
C VAL A 91 -4.21 12.67 -6.36
N SER A 92 -4.42 13.95 -6.04
CA SER A 92 -4.97 14.34 -4.74
C SER A 92 -6.21 13.51 -4.46
N PRO A 93 -6.23 12.68 -3.39
CA PRO A 93 -7.49 12.15 -2.92
C PRO A 93 -8.21 13.38 -2.38
N PHE A 94 -9.31 13.76 -3.02
CA PHE A 94 -10.32 14.53 -2.33
C PHE A 94 -10.50 13.86 -0.97
N ARG A 95 -9.99 14.48 0.11
CA ARG A 95 -10.30 14.07 1.47
C ARG A 95 -11.80 13.92 1.47
N ARG A 96 -12.29 12.69 1.66
CA ARG A 96 -13.70 12.44 1.97
C ARG A 96 -14.00 13.22 3.24
N ARG A 97 -14.35 14.48 3.06
CA ARG A 97 -14.98 15.35 4.04
C ARG A 97 -16.20 14.57 4.47
N ASN A 98 -16.29 14.18 5.74
CA ASN A 98 -17.40 13.44 6.36
C ASN A 98 -18.71 13.62 5.58
N VAL A 99 -19.02 12.69 4.68
CA VAL A 99 -20.36 12.55 4.11
C VAL A 99 -21.01 11.54 5.02
N GLY A 100 -21.97 12.01 5.81
CA GLY A 100 -22.70 11.17 6.76
C GLY A 100 -23.17 9.88 6.10
N THR A 101 -23.00 8.79 6.82
CA THR A 101 -23.52 7.47 6.49
C THR A 101 -24.99 7.58 6.09
N PRO A 102 -25.43 7.10 4.91
CA PRO A 102 -26.85 6.87 4.73
C PRO A 102 -27.23 5.72 5.67
N ALA A 103 -28.13 5.99 6.60
CA ALA A 103 -28.72 4.97 7.46
C ALA A 103 -29.36 3.90 6.56
N GLN A 104 -28.80 2.68 6.60
CA GLN A 104 -29.49 1.51 6.09
C GLN A 104 -30.48 1.08 7.18
N ASP A 105 -31.74 1.48 7.03
CA ASP A 105 -32.85 0.88 7.77
C ASP A 105 -33.63 -0.03 6.80
N VAL A 106 -33.35 -1.32 6.96
CA VAL A 106 -34.22 -2.51 6.83
C VAL A 106 -35.66 -2.19 6.36
N GLY A 107 -36.15 -2.70 5.23
CA GLY A 107 -36.48 -4.11 5.04
C GLY A 107 -37.98 -4.34 5.30
N ASP A 108 -38.69 -4.72 4.24
CA ASP A 108 -39.94 -5.51 4.23
C ASP A 108 -41.30 -4.79 4.20
N LEU A 109 -41.77 -4.44 2.99
CA LEU A 109 -43.19 -4.18 2.67
C LEU A 109 -43.50 -4.68 1.25
N ALA A 110 -43.51 -6.00 1.05
CA ALA A 110 -43.99 -6.58 -0.21
C ALA A 110 -44.61 -7.97 -0.03
N ALA A 111 -45.87 -8.05 0.44
CA ALA A 111 -46.77 -9.17 0.14
C ALA A 111 -48.23 -8.88 0.55
N VAL A 112 -49.01 -8.24 -0.32
CA VAL A 112 -50.48 -8.37 -0.29
C VAL A 112 -51.00 -8.50 -1.72
N ALA A 113 -51.18 -9.75 -2.17
CA ALA A 113 -52.04 -10.10 -3.30
C ALA A 113 -52.77 -11.42 -2.98
N ARG A 114 -54.11 -11.38 -3.07
CA ARG A 114 -55.13 -12.38 -2.65
C ARG A 114 -55.15 -13.64 -3.52
N PRO A 115 -55.86 -14.71 -3.09
CA PRO A 115 -57.15 -15.01 -3.74
C PRO A 115 -58.28 -15.47 -2.78
N ALA A 116 -59.45 -15.66 -3.37
CA ALA A 116 -60.80 -15.68 -2.78
C ALA A 116 -61.33 -17.06 -2.30
N ASP A 117 -62.46 -16.95 -1.57
CA ASP A 117 -63.56 -17.92 -1.29
C ASP A 117 -63.35 -19.06 -0.26
N PRO A 118 -64.41 -19.58 0.42
CA PRO A 118 -65.86 -19.26 0.31
C PRO A 118 -66.63 -19.02 1.65
N GLU A 119 -67.80 -18.34 1.56
CA GLU A 119 -68.93 -18.49 2.52
C GLU A 119 -69.71 -19.81 2.23
N PRO A 120 -70.73 -20.27 3.00
CA PRO A 120 -71.26 -19.91 4.33
C PRO A 120 -71.43 -21.13 5.27
N THR A 121 -71.73 -20.95 6.57
CA THR A 121 -72.64 -21.86 7.28
C THR A 121 -73.33 -21.18 8.46
N ASP A 122 -74.65 -21.30 8.45
CA ASP A 122 -75.60 -21.03 9.54
C ASP A 122 -75.13 -21.58 10.88
N GLU A 123 -75.21 -20.78 11.94
CA GLU A 123 -75.54 -21.25 13.28
C GLU A 123 -76.08 -20.08 14.11
N GLN A 124 -77.40 -19.99 14.20
CA GLN A 124 -78.11 -19.12 15.15
C GLN A 124 -77.93 -19.66 16.58
N PRO A 125 -77.72 -18.80 17.60
CA PRO A 125 -78.11 -19.13 18.96
C PRO A 125 -79.26 -18.24 19.44
N SER A 126 -80.39 -18.92 19.63
CA SER A 126 -81.40 -18.79 20.69
C SER A 126 -81.41 -17.52 21.55
N TYR A 127 -82.59 -16.88 21.60
CA TYR A 127 -83.00 -15.98 22.68
C TYR A 127 -83.01 -16.73 24.02
N ASP A 128 -82.44 -16.11 25.05
CA ASP A 128 -82.85 -16.32 26.43
C ASP A 128 -83.03 -14.95 27.11
N ASP A 129 -84.22 -14.79 27.68
CA ASP A 129 -84.77 -13.65 28.40
C ASP A 129 -84.02 -13.45 29.74
N PRO A 130 -83.96 -12.22 30.30
CA PRO A 130 -84.70 -12.11 31.56
C PRO A 130 -85.32 -10.72 31.89
N SER A 131 -86.58 -10.81 32.31
CA SER A 131 -87.28 -10.09 33.41
C SER A 131 -87.84 -8.69 33.16
#